data_AF-A0A967MYF6-F1
#
_entry.id   AF-A0A967MYF6-F1
#
_cell.length_a   1.000
_cell.length_b   1.000
_cell.length_c   1.000
_cell.angle_alpha   90.00
_cell.angle_beta   90.00
_cell.angle_gamma   90.00
#
_symmetry.space_group_name_H-M   'P 1'
#
loop_
_entity.id
_entity.type
_entity.pdbx_description
1 polymer ?
#
loop_
_entity_poly.entity_id
_entity_poly.type
_entity_poly.pdbx_seq_one_letter_code
_entity_poly.pdbx_strand_id
1 'polypeptide(L)'
;MLVWCMILFALGVTALLDSIFNYGQVFRSANAVMFMLVSLGLLFRVMIKKRASQTEKMEEEIVSLRERLEETQQALTKLAKSTPV
;
A
#
# COMPACT_ATOMS: atom_id res chain seq x y z
N MET A 1 0.91 -7.01 -10.06
CA MET A 1 -0.52 -6.76 -10.38
C MET A 1 -1.07 -7.85 -11.29
N LEU A 2 -0.39 -8.22 -12.38
CA LEU A 2 -0.83 -9.28 -13.31
C LEU A 2 -1.12 -10.64 -12.67
N VAL A 3 -0.24 -11.14 -11.80
CA VAL A 3 -0.45 -12.42 -11.09
C VAL A 3 -1.73 -12.39 -10.24
N TRP A 4 -2.02 -11.26 -9.59
CA TRP A 4 -3.25 -11.10 -8.81
C TRP A 4 -4.49 -10.97 -9.67
N CYS A 5 -4.40 -10.31 -10.83
CA CYS A 5 -5.49 -10.28 -11.80
C CYS A 5 -5.78 -11.69 -12.32
N MET A 6 -4.76 -12.51 -12.61
CA MET A 6 -4.93 -13.91 -13.00
C MET A 6 -5.60 -14.75 -11.91
N ILE A 7 -5.20 -14.57 -10.65
CA ILE A 7 -5.82 -15.25 -9.50
C ILE A 7 -7.31 -14.85 -9.37
N LEU A 8 -7.60 -13.54 -9.39
CA LEU A 8 -8.97 -13.02 -9.32
C LEU A 8 -9.84 -13.48 -10.49
N PHE A 9 -9.27 -13.52 -11.69
CA PHE A 9 -9.94 -13.97 -12.90
C PHE A 9 -10.28 -15.47 -12.82
N ALA A 10 -9.32 -16.30 -12.42
CA ALA A 10 -9.54 -17.74 -12.23
C ALA A 10 -10.63 -18.01 -11.18
N LEU A 11 -10.64 -17.25 -10.08
CA LEU A 11 -11.67 -17.31 -9.04
C LEU A 11 -13.06 -16.88 -9.54
N GLY A 12 -13.13 -15.83 -10.35
CA GLY A 12 -14.39 -15.42 -10.98
C GLY A 12 -14.93 -16.48 -11.93
N VAL A 13 -14.05 -17.14 -12.69
CA VAL A 13 -14.42 -18.25 -13.59
C VAL A 13 -14.94 -19.45 -12.81
N THR A 14 -14.26 -19.89 -11.75
CA THR A 14 -14.77 -21.01 -10.92
C THR A 14 -16.09 -20.66 -10.21
N ALA A 15 -16.27 -19.41 -9.77
CA ALA A 15 -17.54 -18.96 -9.20
C ALA A 15 -18.70 -18.95 -10.22
N LEU A 16 -18.41 -18.58 -11.47
CA LEU A 16 -19.40 -18.64 -12.56
C LEU A 16 -19.73 -20.09 -12.95
N LEU A 17 -18.72 -20.97 -13.01
CA LEU A 17 -18.93 -22.39 -13.25
C LEU A 17 -19.81 -23.00 -12.15
N ASP A 18 -19.55 -22.67 -10.88
CA ASP A 18 -20.41 -23.10 -9.76
C ASP A 18 -21.88 -22.67 -9.95
N SER A 19 -22.10 -21.39 -10.28
CA SER A 19 -23.45 -20.86 -10.51
C SER A 19 -24.16 -21.51 -11.69
N ILE A 20 -23.44 -21.94 -12.73
CA ILE A 20 -24.02 -22.58 -13.92
C ILE A 20 -24.34 -24.06 -13.65
N PHE A 21 -23.45 -24.76 -12.95
CA PHE A 21 -23.61 -26.20 -12.69
C PHE A 21 -24.53 -26.51 -11.49
N ASN A 22 -24.95 -25.51 -10.71
CA ASN A 22 -25.90 -25.62 -9.60
C ASN A 22 -25.54 -26.74 -8.60
N TYR A 23 -24.24 -26.90 -8.32
CA TYR A 23 -23.79 -27.74 -7.22
C TYR A 23 -24.29 -27.08 -5.92
N GLY A 24 -25.24 -27.73 -5.24
CA GLY A 24 -25.90 -27.18 -4.05
C GLY A 24 -24.97 -26.76 -2.90
N GLN A 25 -25.58 -26.31 -1.79
CA GLN A 25 -25.06 -25.73 -0.52
C GLN A 25 -23.54 -25.78 -0.20
N VAL A 26 -22.84 -26.89 -0.50
CA VAL A 26 -21.38 -27.08 -0.33
C VAL A 26 -20.55 -26.15 -1.19
N PHE A 27 -20.94 -25.95 -2.44
CA PHE A 27 -20.14 -25.13 -3.36
C PHE A 27 -20.33 -23.64 -3.07
N ARG A 28 -21.56 -23.24 -2.67
CA ARG A 28 -21.86 -21.88 -2.17
C ARG A 28 -21.05 -21.50 -0.93
N SER A 29 -20.83 -22.43 0.01
CA SER A 29 -20.00 -22.17 1.20
C SER A 29 -18.51 -22.13 0.85
N ALA A 30 -18.03 -23.02 -0.02
CA ALA A 30 -16.67 -23.00 -0.54
C ALA A 30 -16.36 -21.68 -1.26
N ASN A 31 -17.32 -21.15 -2.04
CA ASN A 31 -17.16 -19.90 -2.77
C ASN A 31 -17.03 -18.70 -1.82
N ALA A 32 -17.85 -18.64 -0.76
CA ALA A 32 -17.74 -17.60 0.25
C ALA A 32 -16.38 -17.60 0.98
N VAL A 33 -15.86 -18.79 1.31
CA VAL A 33 -14.54 -18.95 1.92
C VAL A 33 -13.43 -18.53 0.94
N MET A 34 -13.56 -18.89 -0.33
CA MET A 34 -12.63 -18.50 -1.39
C MET A 34 -12.61 -16.97 -1.58
N PHE A 35 -13.77 -16.32 -1.64
CA PHE A 35 -13.86 -14.86 -1.69
C PHE A 35 -13.24 -14.20 -0.45
N MET A 36 -13.43 -14.78 0.73
CA MET A 36 -12.83 -14.28 1.97
C MET A 36 -11.30 -14.39 1.96
N LEU A 37 -10.74 -15.53 1.54
CA LEU A 37 -9.30 -15.74 1.42
C LEU A 37 -8.66 -14.80 0.39
N VAL A 38 -9.35 -14.56 -0.72
CA VAL A 38 -8.90 -13.62 -1.76
C VAL A 38 -8.90 -12.19 -1.25
N SER A 39 -9.97 -11.77 -0.57
CA SER A 39 -10.06 -10.46 0.07
C SER A 39 -8.93 -10.26 1.08
N LEU A 40 -8.63 -11.29 1.88
CA LEU A 40 -7.53 -11.26 2.84
C LEU A 40 -6.16 -11.17 2.15
N GLY A 41 -5.95 -11.94 1.08
CA GLY A 41 -4.73 -11.88 0.27
C GLY A 41 -4.50 -10.50 -0.35
N LEU A 42 -5.57 -9.86 -0.85
CA LEU A 42 -5.53 -8.49 -1.33
C LEU A 42 -5.23 -7.50 -0.19
N LEU A 43 -5.87 -7.67 0.96
CA LEU A 43 -5.66 -6.81 2.14
C LEU A 43 -4.20 -6.83 2.58
N PHE A 44 -3.58 -8.01 2.69
CA PHE A 44 -2.16 -8.14 3.02
C PHE A 44 -1.26 -7.44 2.01
N ARG A 45 -1.52 -7.60 0.71
CA ARG A 45 -0.77 -6.92 -0.36
C ARG A 45 -0.89 -5.40 -0.29
N VAL A 46 -2.11 -4.89 -0.09
CA VAL A 46 -2.37 -3.45 0.04
C VAL A 46 -1.68 -2.91 1.31
N MET A 47 -1.72 -3.65 2.41
CA MET A 47 -1.09 -3.26 3.67
C MET A 47 0.44 -3.16 3.53
N ILE A 48 1.08 -4.14 2.89
CA ILE A 48 2.53 -4.11 2.63
C ILE A 48 2.89 -2.92 1.73
N LYS A 49 2.13 -2.71 0.64
CA LYS A 49 2.36 -1.57 -0.27
C LYS A 49 2.17 -0.23 0.44
N LYS A 50 1.15 -0.10 1.29
CA LYS A 50 0.86 1.12 2.06
C LYS A 50 1.96 1.39 3.09
N ARG A 51 2.51 0.35 3.72
CA ARG A 51 3.62 0.49 4.68
C ARG A 51 4.89 0.97 3.99
N ALA A 52 5.25 0.38 2.85
CA ALA A 52 6.39 0.83 2.05
C ALA A 52 6.25 2.31 1.65
N SER A 53 5.07 2.70 1.14
CA SER A 53 4.81 4.09 0.76
C SER A 53 4.84 5.07 1.95
N GLN A 54 4.46 4.64 3.15
CA GLN A 54 4.60 5.47 4.35
C GLN A 54 6.07 5.64 4.76
N THR A 55 6.88 4.59 4.62
CA THR A 55 8.32 4.69 4.88
C THR A 55 9.00 5.65 3.92
N GLU A 56 8.68 5.58 2.62
CA GLU A 56 9.21 6.52 1.60
C GLU A 56 8.86 7.97 1.94
N LYS A 57 7.60 8.24 2.33
CA LYS A 57 7.16 9.59 2.73
C LYS A 57 7.89 10.11 3.97
N MET A 58 8.09 9.25 4.97
CA MET A 58 8.82 9.63 6.18
C MET A 58 10.30 9.92 5.87
N GLU A 59 10.92 9.19 4.95
CA GLU A 59 12.28 9.49 4.49
C GLU A 59 12.35 10.85 3.76
N GLU A 60 11.42 11.12 2.85
CA GLU A 60 11.32 12.43 2.18
C GLU A 60 11.14 13.58 3.19
N GLU A 61 10.27 13.41 4.17
CA GLU A 61 10.06 14.41 5.22
C GLU A 61 11.35 14.66 6.02
N ILE A 62 12.09 13.62 6.41
CA ILE A 62 13.37 13.75 7.12
C ILE A 62 14.39 14.52 6.28
N VAL A 63 14.50 14.22 4.99
CA VAL A 63 15.43 14.94 4.09
C VAL A 63 15.03 16.41 3.99
N SER A 64 13.74 16.71 3.78
CA SER A 64 13.25 18.08 3.68
C SER A 64 13.44 18.88 4.99
N LEU A 65 13.31 18.22 6.14
CA LEU A 65 13.53 18.84 7.45
C LEU A 65 15.01 19.12 7.71
N ARG A 66 15.90 18.25 7.25
CA ARG A 66 17.36 18.46 7.33
C ARG A 66 17.80 19.65 6.48
N GLU A 67 17.27 19.76 5.27
CA GLU A 67 17.56 20.87 4.36
C GLU A 67 17.13 22.22 4.95
N ARG A 68 15.91 22.29 5.52
CA ARG A 68 15.42 23.47 6.24
C ARG A 68 16.27 23.85 7.46
N LEU A 69 16.80 22.86 8.18
CA LEU A 69 17.71 23.09 9.31
C LEU A 69 19.04 23.69 8.84
N GLU A 70 19.61 23.19 7.74
CA GLU A 70 20.83 23.74 7.14
C GLU A 70 20.61 25.16 6.63
N GLU A 71 19.50 25.43 5.94
CA GLU A 71 19.12 26.78 5.49
C GLU A 71 19.00 27.76 6.67
N THR A 72 18.34 27.33 7.75
CA THR A 72 18.14 28.16 8.95
C THR A 72 19.47 28.41 9.66
N GLN A 73 20.35 27.39 9.79
CA GLN A 73 21.69 27.58 10.34
C GLN A 73 22.55 28.52 9.49
N GLN A 74 22.46 28.40 8.16
CA GLN A 74 23.14 29.31 7.24
C GLN A 74 22.61 30.75 7.34
N ALA A 75 21.30 30.93 7.52
CA ALA A 75 20.71 32.25 7.73
C ALA A 75 21.17 32.87 9.06
N LEU A 76 21.21 32.08 10.14
CA LEU A 76 21.69 32.53 11.45
C LEU A 76 23.19 32.88 11.43
N THR A 77 24.02 32.08 10.76
CA THR A 77 25.46 32.38 10.61
C THR A 77 25.72 33.60 9.74
N LYS A 78 24.91 33.84 8.71
CA LYS A 78 24.95 35.08 7.92
C LYS A 78 24.54 36.30 8.73
N LEU A 79 23.49 36.19 9.56
CA LEU A 79 23.05 37.25 10.47
C LEU A 79 24.10 37.54 11.56
N ALA A 80 24.71 36.51 12.16
CA ALA A 80 25.79 36.67 13.13
C ALA A 80 27.03 37.36 12.53
N LYS A 81 27.27 37.19 11.23
CA LYS A 81 28.35 37.86 10.50
C LYS A 81 27.99 39.28 10.03
N SER A 82 26.69 39.64 10.00
CA SER A 82 26.20 40.96 9.56
C SER A 82 25.87 41.92 10.70
N THR A 83 26.09 41.53 11.97
CA THR A 83 26.02 42.43 13.12
C THR A 83 27.43 43.00 13.39
N PRO A 84 27.81 44.17 12.83
CA PRO A 84 28.99 44.86 13.30
C PRO A 84 28.73 45.39 14.72
N VAL A 85 29.70 45.13 15.60
CA VAL A 85 29.80 45.66 16.97
C VAL A 85 29.89 47.18 16.93
#